data_AF-A0AAD4EHE4-F1
#
_entry.id   AF-A0AAD4EHE4-F1
#
_cell.length_a   1.000
_cell.length_b   1.000
_cell.length_c   1.000
_cell.angle_alpha   90.00
_cell.angle_beta   90.00
_cell.angle_gamma   90.00
#
_symmetry.space_group_name_H-M   'P 1'
#
loop_
_entity.id
_entity.type
_entity.pdbx_description
1 polymer ?
#
loop_
_entity_poly.entity_id
_entity_poly.type
_entity_poly.pdbx_seq_one_letter_code
_entity_poly.pdbx_strand_id
1 'polypeptide(L)'
;MSRPSAGMSLHQRLEAASDISGLSCISEDLIVSCLRKRFMSESVYTNIGTNSLVTVNRHKLSRHNGKQVSISTSYFQLANNAYYHMKRTAQDQSILIGGETGSGKSENRRLAIKTILELSVSNPGKKGSKLATQLPAAEFVIESFGNARTLFNPNASRFGKYTELQFTDRGCLSGVKTLDYYLERNRVSSMPSGERNFHIFYYLVAGATQEERQHLHLLDKTQYRYLGQRSAIPARQNGVQDDDANCFEQLKVALKTIGLSKRHVAQTCQLLAAIFHLGNLEFTVDHGRDVDAAVVRNTDVLGIVAEFLGVQAGALEGVMSYKTKLVKKELCTVFLDPDGASDNRDDLAKTLYSLLFAWLNEHLNQRLCREDFDTFIGLFDLPGPQNMTSRPNSPDQFCINFANERLQHFVQKCIFEAHVDEYQNEGISHFVPTVSYFDNSECVRLLQNKPGGLIHIMDDQARRSHKKTGHSMVEAFGKRWGNHSSFKVGVIDRSGFPTFTVNHFNGSVAYSAEGFLDRNLDALNPDFVSFLRGGRLHG
;
A
#
# COMPACT_ATOMS: atom_id res chain seq x y z
N MET A 1 30.77 -4.44 31.03
CA MET A 1 29.79 -5.39 31.62
C MET A 1 29.62 -5.06 33.09
N SER A 2 28.62 -4.25 33.44
CA SER A 2 28.20 -4.05 34.83
C SER A 2 27.14 -5.11 35.16
N ARG A 3 27.43 -6.00 36.12
CA ARG A 3 26.43 -6.93 36.66
C ARG A 3 25.24 -6.13 37.22
N PRO A 4 23.98 -6.54 37.01
CA PRO A 4 22.86 -5.92 37.69
C PRO A 4 22.98 -6.17 39.19
N SER A 5 22.82 -5.13 39.99
CA SER A 5 22.91 -5.17 41.44
C SER A 5 21.87 -6.13 42.03
N ALA A 6 22.30 -6.96 42.98
CA ALA A 6 21.53 -8.06 43.58
C ALA A 6 20.33 -7.63 44.47
N GLY A 7 19.84 -6.40 44.34
CA GLY A 7 18.76 -5.82 45.16
C GLY A 7 17.48 -5.45 44.41
N MET A 8 17.43 -5.57 43.08
CA MET A 8 16.25 -5.18 42.32
C MET A 8 15.16 -6.24 42.38
N SER A 9 13.95 -5.83 42.76
CA SER A 9 12.77 -6.70 42.65
C SER A 9 12.58 -7.16 41.20
N LEU A 10 11.95 -8.32 40.98
CA LEU A 10 11.60 -8.76 39.63
C LEU A 10 10.81 -7.68 38.87
N HIS A 11 10.03 -6.88 39.61
CA HIS A 11 9.30 -5.75 39.06
C HIS A 11 10.21 -4.67 38.48
N GLN A 12 11.23 -4.24 39.25
CA GLN A 12 12.21 -3.24 38.83
C GLN A 12 13.12 -3.75 37.71
N ARG A 13 13.45 -5.04 37.69
CA ARG A 13 14.24 -5.66 36.61
C ARG A 13 13.52 -5.66 35.27
N LEU A 14 12.23 -5.97 35.26
CA LEU A 14 11.42 -5.99 34.03
C LEU A 14 11.18 -4.60 33.44
N GLU A 15 11.08 -3.57 34.30
CA GLU A 15 10.97 -2.18 33.87
C GLU A 15 12.29 -1.66 33.29
N ALA A 16 13.42 -2.00 33.93
CA ALA A 16 14.76 -1.59 33.50
C ALA A 16 15.31 -2.37 32.28
N ALA A 17 14.73 -3.52 31.93
CA ALA A 17 15.16 -4.32 30.79
C ALA A 17 14.85 -3.60 29.48
N SER A 18 15.86 -2.93 28.90
CA SER A 18 15.78 -2.30 27.58
C SER A 18 15.97 -3.27 26.42
N ASP A 19 16.45 -4.49 26.71
CA ASP A 19 16.68 -5.58 25.77
C ASP A 19 16.10 -6.88 26.33
N ILE A 20 15.18 -7.48 25.56
CA ILE A 20 14.50 -8.73 25.92
C ILE A 20 15.47 -9.91 25.91
N SER A 21 16.54 -9.88 25.11
CA SER A 21 17.53 -10.96 25.09
C SER A 21 18.36 -11.05 26.38
N GLY A 22 18.32 -10.01 27.22
CA GLY A 22 18.96 -10.00 28.54
C GLY A 22 18.13 -10.63 29.66
N LEU A 23 16.90 -11.08 29.39
CA LEU A 23 16.04 -11.70 30.39
C LEU A 23 16.53 -13.13 30.70
N SER A 24 16.64 -13.45 31.99
CA SER A 24 17.18 -14.74 32.45
C SER A 24 16.26 -15.94 32.17
N CYS A 25 14.94 -15.70 32.09
CA CYS A 25 13.95 -16.70 31.72
C CYS A 25 13.00 -16.08 30.70
N ILE A 26 12.74 -16.79 29.60
CA ILE A 26 11.87 -16.33 28.52
C ILE A 26 10.56 -17.13 28.55
N SER A 27 9.45 -16.43 28.67
CA SER A 27 8.10 -16.96 28.48
C SER A 27 7.21 -15.87 27.88
N GLU A 28 6.12 -16.26 27.22
CA GLU A 28 5.16 -15.30 26.65
C GLU A 28 4.66 -14.31 27.71
N ASP A 29 4.28 -14.79 28.90
CA ASP A 29 3.83 -13.96 30.01
C ASP A 29 4.88 -12.96 30.48
N LEU A 30 6.16 -13.34 30.52
CA LEU A 30 7.25 -12.45 30.92
C LEU A 30 7.53 -11.39 29.86
N ILE A 31 7.52 -11.76 28.58
CA ILE A 31 7.70 -10.82 27.46
C ILE A 31 6.56 -9.79 27.48
N VAL A 32 5.31 -10.25 27.54
CA VAL A 32 4.12 -9.38 27.60
C VAL A 32 4.18 -8.49 28.83
N SER A 33 4.55 -9.02 29.99
CA SER A 33 4.69 -8.23 31.23
C SER A 33 5.79 -7.18 31.13
N CYS A 34 6.93 -7.48 30.50
CA CYS A 34 8.01 -6.53 30.27
C CYS A 34 7.55 -5.40 29.35
N LEU A 35 7.00 -5.74 28.17
CA LEU A 35 6.49 -4.77 27.20
C LEU A 35 5.40 -3.87 27.81
N ARG A 36 4.46 -4.47 28.57
CA ARG A 36 3.39 -3.74 29.25
C ARG A 36 3.93 -2.72 30.25
N LYS A 37 4.88 -3.12 31.11
CA LYS A 37 5.46 -2.21 32.11
C LYS A 37 6.21 -1.06 31.44
N ARG A 38 7.04 -1.36 30.44
CA ARG A 38 7.77 -0.34 29.67
C ARG A 38 6.82 0.64 29.02
N PHE A 39 5.74 0.14 28.40
CA PHE A 39 4.69 0.97 27.81
C PHE A 39 4.01 1.88 28.84
N MET A 40 3.72 1.36 30.05
CA MET A 40 3.15 2.13 31.15
C MET A 40 4.12 3.22 31.66
N SER A 41 5.43 2.96 31.63
CA SER A 41 6.50 3.92 31.95
C SER A 41 6.91 4.80 30.76
N GLU A 42 6.03 4.95 29.76
CA GLU A 42 6.20 5.77 28.54
C GLU A 42 7.35 5.34 27.59
N SER A 43 7.92 4.15 27.78
CA SER A 43 8.94 3.58 26.90
C SER A 43 8.29 2.61 25.90
N VAL A 44 8.15 3.06 24.65
CA VAL A 44 7.47 2.30 23.58
C VAL A 44 8.38 1.39 22.77
N TYR A 45 9.69 1.54 22.93
CA TYR A 45 10.72 0.84 22.15
C TYR A 45 11.50 -0.12 23.03
N THR A 46 11.65 -1.37 22.62
CA THR A 46 12.37 -2.41 23.37
C THR A 46 13.23 -3.24 22.42
N ASN A 47 14.52 -3.37 22.70
CA ASN A 47 15.44 -4.12 21.85
C ASN A 47 15.22 -5.63 21.97
N ILE A 48 15.55 -6.34 20.89
CA ILE A 48 15.78 -7.77 20.89
C ILE A 48 17.18 -7.97 20.30
N GLY A 49 18.18 -8.10 21.17
CA GLY A 49 19.57 -8.18 20.75
C GLY A 49 20.03 -6.91 20.01
N THR A 50 20.92 -7.08 19.04
CA THR A 50 21.64 -5.98 18.38
C THR A 50 20.98 -5.45 17.11
N ASN A 51 20.10 -6.22 16.47
CA ASN A 51 19.58 -5.94 15.12
C ASN A 51 18.04 -5.89 15.03
N SER A 52 17.32 -6.10 16.14
CA SER A 52 15.86 -6.16 16.15
C SER A 52 15.27 -5.25 17.22
N LEU A 53 14.12 -4.64 16.91
CA LEU A 53 13.44 -3.68 17.79
C LEU A 53 11.93 -3.92 17.78
N VAL A 54 11.34 -3.99 18.97
CA VAL A 54 9.89 -4.05 19.17
C VAL A 54 9.37 -2.68 19.54
N THR A 55 8.33 -2.23 18.82
CA THR A 55 7.64 -0.97 19.09
C THR A 55 6.18 -1.22 19.44
N VAL A 56 5.70 -0.66 20.54
CA VAL A 56 4.29 -0.72 20.96
C VAL A 56 3.63 0.64 20.76
N ASN A 57 2.69 0.73 19.80
CA ASN A 57 2.04 2.00 19.45
C ASN A 57 1.14 2.53 20.57
N ARG A 58 1.27 3.83 20.92
CA ARG A 58 0.41 4.48 21.92
C ARG A 58 -0.96 4.92 21.39
N HIS A 59 -1.19 4.88 20.07
CA HIS A 59 -2.40 5.34 19.37
C HIS A 59 -2.83 6.80 19.61
N LYS A 60 -2.18 7.52 20.53
CA LYS A 60 -2.32 8.95 20.71
C LYS A 60 -1.41 9.65 19.71
N LEU A 61 -1.99 10.49 18.83
CA LEU A 61 -1.22 11.53 18.15
C LEU A 61 -0.41 12.26 19.24
N SER A 62 0.87 12.50 19.02
CA SER A 62 1.67 13.43 19.82
C SER A 62 1.10 14.85 19.68
N ARG A 63 -0.06 15.09 20.31
CA ARG A 63 -0.65 16.39 20.65
C ARG A 63 -0.85 16.42 22.16
N HIS A 64 0.23 16.18 22.89
CA HIS A 64 0.32 16.62 24.28
C HIS A 64 1.13 17.91 24.31
N ASN A 65 0.40 19.02 24.39
CA ASN A 65 0.81 20.32 24.94
C ASN A 65 2.31 20.62 24.91
N GLY A 66 2.83 21.01 23.74
CA GLY A 66 4.12 21.73 23.62
C GLY A 66 5.37 21.04 24.18
N LYS A 67 5.27 19.80 24.67
CA LYS A 67 6.38 19.00 25.16
C LYS A 67 6.56 17.85 24.18
N GLN A 68 7.60 17.93 23.35
CA GLN A 68 8.08 16.77 22.59
C GLN A 68 8.19 15.60 23.56
N VAL A 69 7.39 14.55 23.35
CA VAL A 69 7.62 13.26 23.99
C VAL A 69 9.08 12.93 23.70
N SER A 70 9.88 12.76 24.75
CA SER A 70 11.28 12.36 24.64
C SER A 70 11.33 11.09 23.79
N ILE A 71 11.65 11.24 22.50
CA ILE A 71 11.74 10.11 21.59
C ILE A 71 12.93 9.30 22.11
N SER A 72 12.65 8.07 22.56
CA SER A 72 13.67 7.22 23.17
C SER A 72 14.89 7.09 22.25
N THR A 73 16.08 7.19 22.85
CA THR A 73 17.38 7.02 22.19
C THR A 73 17.54 5.69 21.44
N SER A 74 16.71 4.69 21.74
CA SER A 74 16.80 3.34 21.13
C SER A 74 16.31 3.25 19.68
N TYR A 75 15.26 3.98 19.27
CA TYR A 75 14.82 3.92 17.87
C TYR A 75 15.85 4.57 16.92
N PHE A 76 16.39 5.71 17.35
CA PHE A 76 17.52 6.36 16.66
C PHE A 76 18.71 5.42 16.56
N GLN A 77 18.93 4.55 17.55
CA GLN A 77 20.06 3.64 17.56
C GLN A 77 20.03 2.64 16.39
N LEU A 78 18.87 2.09 16.02
CA LEU A 78 18.76 1.16 14.88
C LEU A 78 19.13 1.87 13.55
N ALA A 79 18.55 3.04 13.31
CA ALA A 79 18.83 3.84 12.10
C ALA A 79 20.29 4.33 12.06
N ASN A 80 20.83 4.76 13.21
CA ASN A 80 22.23 5.16 13.35
C ASN A 80 23.16 3.97 13.08
N ASN A 81 22.87 2.80 13.63
CA ASN A 81 23.66 1.60 13.43
C ASN A 81 23.71 1.21 11.96
N ALA A 82 22.56 1.22 11.26
CA ALA A 82 22.52 0.97 9.82
C ALA A 82 23.42 1.97 9.06
N TYR A 83 23.27 3.27 9.32
CA TYR A 83 24.08 4.30 8.65
C TYR A 83 25.59 4.18 8.93
N TYR A 84 25.99 4.04 10.20
CA TYR A 84 27.40 3.92 10.56
C TYR A 84 28.01 2.59 10.12
N HIS A 85 27.23 1.51 10.10
CA HIS A 85 27.67 0.22 9.56
C HIS A 85 27.97 0.37 8.07
N MET A 86 27.00 0.85 7.29
CA MET A 86 27.16 1.14 5.86
C MET A 86 28.40 2.00 5.59
N LYS A 87 28.55 3.11 6.33
CA LYS A 87 29.68 4.04 6.17
C LYS A 87 31.04 3.40 6.47
N ARG A 88 31.11 2.47 7.42
CA ARG A 88 32.36 1.82 7.84
C ARG A 88 32.73 0.65 6.94
N THR A 89 31.76 -0.12 6.46
CA THR A 89 31.98 -1.36 5.71
C THR A 89 31.80 -1.20 4.21
N ALA A 90 31.25 -0.07 3.75
CA ALA A 90 30.81 0.14 2.37
C ALA A 90 29.82 -0.95 1.88
N GLN A 91 29.01 -1.49 2.79
CA GLN A 91 27.98 -2.49 2.48
C GLN A 91 26.59 -1.87 2.60
N ASP A 92 25.74 -2.17 1.62
CA ASP A 92 24.34 -1.77 1.62
C ASP A 92 23.59 -2.32 2.84
N GLN A 93 22.57 -1.59 3.28
CA GLN A 93 21.78 -1.95 4.45
C GLN A 93 20.29 -1.96 4.13
N SER A 94 19.51 -2.66 4.95
CA SER A 94 18.06 -2.62 4.86
C SER A 94 17.40 -2.54 6.23
N ILE A 95 16.36 -1.72 6.35
CA ILE A 95 15.49 -1.64 7.52
C ILE A 95 14.12 -2.20 7.12
N LEU A 96 13.76 -3.33 7.70
CA LEU A 96 12.48 -4.01 7.47
C LEU A 96 11.51 -3.66 8.59
N ILE A 97 10.28 -3.29 8.22
CA ILE A 97 9.28 -2.83 9.18
C ILE A 97 8.05 -3.73 9.07
N GLY A 98 7.91 -4.66 10.01
CA GLY A 98 6.80 -5.60 10.10
C GLY A 98 5.76 -5.22 11.17
N GLY A 99 4.54 -5.74 11.03
CA GLY A 99 3.50 -5.63 12.05
C GLY A 99 2.09 -5.42 11.50
N GLU A 100 1.10 -5.53 12.37
CA GLU A 100 -0.32 -5.40 12.02
C GLU A 100 -0.71 -4.00 11.52
N THR A 101 -1.86 -3.89 10.88
CA THR A 101 -2.40 -2.59 10.45
C THR A 101 -2.65 -1.70 11.66
N GLY A 102 -2.07 -0.49 11.67
CA GLY A 102 -2.17 0.44 12.80
C GLY A 102 -1.09 0.28 13.88
N SER A 103 -0.13 -0.64 13.74
CA SER A 103 0.97 -0.82 14.71
C SER A 103 2.03 0.28 14.72
N GLY A 104 1.90 1.31 13.87
CA GLY A 104 2.87 2.42 13.79
C GLY A 104 4.02 2.22 12.80
N LYS A 105 3.93 1.24 11.87
CA LYS A 105 4.96 0.95 10.86
C LYS A 105 5.41 2.20 10.09
N SER A 106 4.48 2.91 9.46
CA SER A 106 4.79 4.05 8.61
C SER A 106 5.37 5.23 9.41
N GLU A 107 4.94 5.39 10.67
CA GLU A 107 5.52 6.40 11.57
C GLU A 107 6.96 6.05 11.96
N ASN A 108 7.22 4.79 12.30
CA ASN A 108 8.59 4.31 12.53
C ASN A 108 9.45 4.54 11.27
N ARG A 109 8.98 4.15 10.09
CA ARG A 109 9.67 4.39 8.81
C ARG A 109 10.05 5.85 8.64
N ARG A 110 9.09 6.76 8.88
CA ARG A 110 9.30 8.21 8.79
C ARG A 110 10.35 8.71 9.79
N LEU A 111 10.35 8.18 11.01
CA LEU A 111 11.38 8.48 12.00
C LEU A 111 12.76 8.00 11.56
N ALA A 112 12.88 6.79 11.00
CA ALA A 112 14.16 6.26 10.53
C ALA A 112 14.73 7.12 9.40
N ILE A 113 13.89 7.50 8.43
CA ILE A 113 14.26 8.43 7.36
C ILE A 113 14.73 9.75 7.94
N LYS A 114 13.98 10.32 8.90
CA LYS A 114 14.35 11.59 9.55
C LYS A 114 15.72 11.50 10.22
N THR A 115 15.98 10.43 10.97
CA THR A 115 17.27 10.19 11.63
C THR A 115 18.41 10.11 10.62
N ILE A 116 18.24 9.30 9.57
CA ILE A 116 19.27 9.13 8.54
C ILE A 116 19.53 10.45 7.81
N LEU A 117 18.49 11.24 7.52
CA LEU A 117 18.62 12.58 6.92
C LEU A 117 19.48 13.50 7.80
N GLU A 118 19.22 13.55 9.11
CA GLU A 118 19.99 14.39 10.05
C GLU A 118 21.48 14.03 10.08
N LEU A 119 21.83 12.76 9.84
CA LEU A 119 23.22 12.27 9.86
C LEU A 119 23.97 12.40 8.53
N SER A 120 23.26 12.49 7.42
CA SER A 120 23.83 12.28 6.08
C SER A 120 23.62 13.42 5.11
N VAL A 121 22.66 14.33 5.37
CA VAL A 121 22.42 15.46 4.48
C VAL A 121 23.55 16.48 4.60
N SER A 122 24.00 16.96 3.45
CA SER A 122 25.03 18.00 3.39
C SER A 122 24.52 19.34 3.95
N ASN A 123 25.43 20.10 4.57
CA ASN A 123 25.15 21.45 5.07
C ASN A 123 24.47 22.35 4.01
N PRO A 124 23.62 23.30 4.42
CA PRO A 124 22.98 24.25 3.51
C PRO A 124 23.97 24.88 2.53
N GLY A 125 23.60 24.91 1.25
CA GLY A 125 24.42 25.49 0.17
C GLY A 125 25.32 24.48 -0.55
N LYS A 126 25.47 23.25 -0.04
CA LYS A 126 26.19 22.17 -0.73
C LYS A 126 25.25 21.32 -1.60
N LYS A 127 25.81 20.63 -2.60
CA LYS A 127 25.07 19.63 -3.40
C LYS A 127 24.44 18.60 -2.45
N GLY A 128 23.16 18.29 -2.65
CA GLY A 128 22.40 17.37 -1.80
C GLY A 128 21.68 18.01 -0.61
N SER A 129 21.96 19.27 -0.24
CA SER A 129 21.31 19.89 0.94
C SER A 129 19.78 20.04 0.80
N LYS A 130 19.26 20.09 -0.44
CA LYS A 130 17.82 20.17 -0.72
C LYS A 130 17.07 18.88 -0.37
N LEU A 131 17.76 17.73 -0.27
CA LEU A 131 17.13 16.45 0.06
C LEU A 131 16.49 16.47 1.45
N ALA A 132 16.97 17.29 2.38
CA ALA A 132 16.36 17.47 3.70
C ALA A 132 14.88 17.92 3.63
N THR A 133 14.50 18.70 2.61
CA THR A 133 13.11 19.15 2.43
C THR A 133 12.38 18.38 1.34
N GLN A 134 13.10 17.93 0.31
CA GLN A 134 12.49 17.20 -0.81
C GLN A 134 12.02 15.79 -0.42
N LEU A 135 12.77 15.07 0.43
CA LEU A 135 12.37 13.72 0.82
C LEU A 135 11.08 13.72 1.66
N PRO A 136 10.95 14.51 2.76
CA PRO A 136 9.69 14.60 3.48
C PRO A 136 8.51 15.07 2.62
N ALA A 137 8.75 15.98 1.66
CA ALA A 137 7.72 16.41 0.72
C ALA A 137 7.28 15.27 -0.22
N ALA A 138 8.22 14.47 -0.73
CA ALA A 138 7.93 13.30 -1.56
C ALA A 138 7.13 12.24 -0.80
N GLU A 139 7.48 11.98 0.46
CA GLU A 139 6.74 11.10 1.36
C GLU A 139 5.29 11.56 1.50
N PHE A 140 5.07 12.84 1.81
CA PHE A 140 3.74 13.41 1.99
C PHE A 140 2.89 13.34 0.72
N VAL A 141 3.49 13.59 -0.45
CA VAL A 141 2.80 13.45 -1.74
C VAL A 141 2.35 12.01 -1.95
N ILE A 142 3.25 11.03 -1.82
CA ILE A 142 2.90 9.62 -2.03
C ILE A 142 1.84 9.14 -1.02
N GLU A 143 1.94 9.53 0.26
CA GLU A 143 0.92 9.20 1.25
C GLU A 143 -0.44 9.82 0.94
N SER A 144 -0.48 11.05 0.43
CA SER A 144 -1.74 11.72 0.05
C SER A 144 -2.50 10.97 -1.05
N PHE A 145 -1.79 10.32 -1.97
CA PHE A 145 -2.37 9.55 -3.07
C PHE A 145 -2.45 8.03 -2.79
N GLY A 146 -1.71 7.52 -1.81
CA GLY A 146 -1.63 6.08 -1.54
C GLY A 146 -2.28 5.63 -0.24
N ASN A 147 -2.61 6.57 0.66
CA ASN A 147 -3.23 6.27 1.95
C ASN A 147 -4.72 6.59 1.96
N ALA A 148 -5.44 5.89 2.82
CA ALA A 148 -6.85 6.10 3.08
C ALA A 148 -7.19 5.92 4.55
N ARG A 149 -8.30 6.51 4.98
CA ARG A 149 -8.88 6.25 6.30
C ARG A 149 -9.66 4.94 6.28
N THR A 150 -9.27 4.01 7.14
CA THR A 150 -9.95 2.73 7.39
C THR A 150 -10.67 2.77 8.74
N LEU A 151 -11.39 1.70 9.09
CA LEU A 151 -12.06 1.59 10.40
C LEU A 151 -11.07 1.63 11.58
N PHE A 152 -9.85 1.14 11.39
CA PHE A 152 -8.87 0.94 12.46
C PHE A 152 -7.69 1.91 12.39
N ASN A 153 -7.42 2.50 11.23
CA ASN A 153 -6.30 3.41 11.02
C ASN A 153 -6.72 4.61 10.16
N PRO A 154 -6.63 5.85 10.68
CA PRO A 154 -7.00 7.05 9.94
C PRO A 154 -6.06 7.39 8.77
N ASN A 155 -4.85 6.83 8.73
CA ASN A 155 -3.87 7.03 7.67
C ASN A 155 -3.23 5.69 7.26
N ALA A 156 -4.05 4.75 6.76
CA ALA A 156 -3.58 3.43 6.37
C ALA A 156 -3.00 3.44 4.96
N SER A 157 -1.76 2.98 4.80
CA SER A 157 -1.17 2.72 3.49
C SER A 157 -1.91 1.60 2.77
N ARG A 158 -2.33 1.87 1.53
CA ARG A 158 -3.03 0.92 0.65
C ARG A 158 -2.17 0.51 -0.55
N PHE A 159 -0.86 0.58 -0.36
CA PHE A 159 0.21 0.12 -1.25
C PHE A 159 1.43 -0.22 -0.40
N GLY A 160 2.29 -1.11 -0.88
CA GLY A 160 3.62 -1.37 -0.32
C GLY A 160 4.63 -0.34 -0.82
N LYS A 161 5.56 0.04 0.05
CA LYS A 161 6.53 1.10 -0.23
C LYS A 161 7.95 0.63 0.06
N TYR A 162 8.80 0.77 -0.94
CA TYR A 162 10.24 0.68 -0.80
C TYR A 162 10.87 2.05 -1.01
N THR A 163 11.84 2.40 -0.18
CA THR A 163 12.58 3.65 -0.28
C THR A 163 14.06 3.37 -0.10
N GLU A 164 14.82 3.67 -1.13
CA GLU A 164 16.25 3.53 -1.18
C GLU A 164 16.87 4.90 -0.97
N LEU A 165 17.59 5.06 0.12
CA LEU A 165 18.41 6.24 0.38
C LEU A 165 19.80 5.97 -0.20
N GLN A 166 20.26 6.82 -1.12
CA GLN A 166 21.50 6.60 -1.89
C GLN A 166 22.61 7.51 -1.37
N PHE A 167 23.80 6.95 -1.14
CA PHE A 167 24.92 7.62 -0.50
C PHE A 167 26.17 7.59 -1.36
N THR A 168 26.96 8.66 -1.27
CA THR A 168 28.33 8.69 -1.81
C THR A 168 29.30 7.94 -0.90
N ASP A 169 30.51 7.69 -1.39
CA ASP A 169 31.70 7.19 -0.68
C ASP A 169 31.94 7.81 0.71
N ARG A 170 31.65 9.09 0.88
CA ARG A 170 31.79 9.86 2.13
C ARG A 170 30.63 9.67 3.11
N GLY A 171 29.61 8.90 2.73
CA GLY A 171 28.37 8.71 3.47
C GLY A 171 27.40 9.90 3.35
N CYS A 172 27.57 10.77 2.35
CA CYS A 172 26.64 11.88 2.13
C CYS A 172 25.44 11.41 1.31
N LEU A 173 24.22 11.78 1.72
CA LEU A 173 23.02 11.47 0.96
C LEU A 173 23.04 12.22 -0.38
N SER A 174 22.99 11.48 -1.49
CA SER A 174 23.06 12.01 -2.86
C SER A 174 21.74 11.86 -3.62
N GLY A 175 20.95 10.85 -3.31
CA GLY A 175 19.71 10.55 -4.02
C GLY A 175 18.71 9.72 -3.20
N VAL A 176 17.51 9.60 -3.76
CA VAL A 176 16.43 8.77 -3.22
C VAL A 176 15.69 8.09 -4.36
N LYS A 177 15.42 6.80 -4.24
CA LYS A 177 14.55 6.04 -5.14
C LYS A 177 13.37 5.46 -4.40
N THR A 178 12.18 5.54 -4.99
CA THR A 178 10.95 4.99 -4.43
C THR A 178 10.32 4.00 -5.39
N LEU A 179 9.91 2.84 -4.85
CA LEU A 179 9.14 1.84 -5.58
C LEU A 179 7.84 1.60 -4.82
N ASP A 180 6.73 1.63 -5.54
CA ASP A 180 5.43 1.23 -5.04
C ASP A 180 5.11 -0.21 -5.47
N TYR A 181 4.44 -0.93 -4.58
CA TYR A 181 4.00 -2.30 -4.81
C TYR A 181 2.51 -2.39 -4.54
N TYR A 182 1.74 -2.85 -5.53
CA TYR A 182 0.34 -3.23 -5.36
C TYR A 182 -0.53 -2.12 -4.74
N LEU A 183 -0.77 -1.05 -5.49
CA LEU A 183 -1.80 -0.07 -5.15
C LEU A 183 -3.18 -0.75 -5.16
N GLU A 184 -3.95 -0.60 -4.08
CA GLU A 184 -5.35 -1.08 -3.99
C GLU A 184 -6.29 -0.23 -4.88
N ARG A 185 -6.08 -0.28 -6.20
CA ARG A 185 -6.80 0.52 -7.18
C ARG A 185 -8.32 0.35 -7.10
N ASN A 186 -8.81 -0.82 -6.67
CA ASN A 186 -10.23 -1.10 -6.51
C ASN A 186 -10.93 -0.14 -5.54
N ARG A 187 -10.21 0.44 -4.58
CA ARG A 187 -10.73 1.45 -3.64
C ARG A 187 -11.25 2.70 -4.35
N VAL A 188 -10.72 3.03 -5.53
CA VAL A 188 -11.13 4.21 -6.31
C VAL A 188 -12.62 4.16 -6.62
N SER A 189 -13.12 3.01 -7.12
CA SER A 189 -14.52 2.89 -7.53
C SER A 189 -15.42 2.21 -6.49
N SER A 190 -14.85 1.36 -5.64
CA SER A 190 -15.57 0.58 -4.64
C SER A 190 -14.89 0.65 -3.27
N MET A 191 -15.36 1.56 -2.45
CA MET A 191 -14.87 1.76 -1.09
C MET A 191 -15.55 0.80 -0.09
N PRO A 192 -14.81 0.21 0.86
CA PRO A 192 -15.41 -0.57 1.94
C PRO A 192 -16.37 0.28 2.80
N SER A 193 -17.45 -0.33 3.30
CA SER A 193 -18.42 0.38 4.14
C SER A 193 -17.76 0.94 5.41
N GLY A 194 -18.01 2.22 5.69
CA GLY A 194 -17.45 2.93 6.85
C GLY A 194 -16.01 3.44 6.68
N GLU A 195 -15.37 3.20 5.54
CA GLU A 195 -14.04 3.72 5.23
C GLU A 195 -14.11 5.00 4.37
N ARG A 196 -12.94 5.55 4.01
CA ARG A 196 -12.78 6.60 2.99
C ARG A 196 -12.06 6.05 1.75
N ASN A 197 -12.21 6.77 0.64
CA ASN A 197 -11.33 6.67 -0.51
C ASN A 197 -9.94 7.27 -0.19
N PHE A 198 -9.03 7.34 -1.16
CA PHE A 198 -7.72 7.97 -0.97
C PHE A 198 -7.83 9.44 -0.54
N HIS A 199 -6.92 9.90 0.32
CA HIS A 199 -6.99 11.22 0.95
C HIS A 199 -7.06 12.37 -0.06
N ILE A 200 -6.31 12.28 -1.16
CA ILE A 200 -6.27 13.29 -2.22
C ILE A 200 -7.66 13.70 -2.72
N PHE A 201 -8.60 12.76 -2.80
CA PHE A 201 -9.96 13.06 -3.23
C PHE A 201 -10.67 14.01 -2.25
N TYR A 202 -10.48 13.81 -0.95
CA TYR A 202 -11.04 14.69 0.09
C TYR A 202 -10.28 16.01 0.17
N TYR A 203 -8.95 15.99 0.03
CA TYR A 203 -8.11 17.19 0.02
C TYR A 203 -8.53 18.14 -1.11
N LEU A 204 -8.74 17.62 -2.32
CA LEU A 204 -9.16 18.43 -3.47
C LEU A 204 -10.52 19.10 -3.22
N VAL A 205 -11.53 18.34 -2.78
CA VAL A 205 -12.88 18.91 -2.57
C VAL A 205 -12.90 19.90 -1.41
N ALA A 206 -12.17 19.62 -0.32
CA ALA A 206 -12.12 20.50 0.85
C ALA A 206 -11.30 21.77 0.60
N GLY A 207 -10.15 21.66 -0.07
CA GLY A 207 -9.16 22.73 -0.18
C GLY A 207 -9.11 23.48 -1.51
N ALA A 208 -9.86 23.07 -2.54
CA ALA A 208 -9.93 23.82 -3.78
C ALA A 208 -10.50 25.24 -3.54
N THR A 209 -9.81 26.24 -4.09
CA THR A 209 -10.25 27.65 -4.12
C THR A 209 -11.56 27.79 -4.91
N GLN A 210 -12.24 28.93 -4.78
CA GLN A 210 -13.51 29.14 -5.49
C GLN A 210 -13.31 29.12 -7.01
N GLU A 211 -12.19 29.68 -7.50
CA GLU A 211 -11.80 29.65 -8.91
C GLU A 211 -11.50 28.22 -9.37
N GLU A 212 -10.73 27.45 -8.60
CA GLU A 212 -10.45 26.03 -8.89
C GLU A 212 -11.75 25.22 -8.92
N ARG A 213 -12.67 25.45 -7.97
CA ARG A 213 -13.96 24.73 -7.93
C ARG A 213 -14.83 25.03 -9.15
N GLN A 214 -14.89 26.29 -9.58
CA GLN A 214 -15.62 26.67 -10.80
C GLN A 214 -15.01 26.00 -12.02
N HIS A 215 -13.69 26.07 -12.17
CA HIS A 215 -12.98 25.47 -13.30
C HIS A 215 -13.08 23.94 -13.34
N LEU A 216 -13.05 23.29 -12.18
CA LEU A 216 -13.13 21.83 -12.06
C LEU A 216 -14.58 21.30 -11.98
N HIS A 217 -15.57 22.18 -12.10
CA HIS A 217 -16.99 21.87 -11.95
C HIS A 217 -17.31 21.17 -10.61
N LEU A 218 -16.59 21.51 -9.54
CA LEU A 218 -16.78 20.96 -8.20
C LEU A 218 -17.91 21.69 -7.46
N LEU A 219 -19.17 21.37 -7.83
CA LEU A 219 -20.35 22.06 -7.29
C LEU A 219 -20.74 21.56 -5.89
N ASP A 220 -21.20 22.48 -5.03
CA ASP A 220 -21.55 22.20 -3.62
C ASP A 220 -22.69 21.18 -3.43
N LYS A 221 -23.59 21.07 -4.43
CA LYS A 221 -24.74 20.15 -4.40
C LYS A 221 -24.48 18.80 -5.08
N THR A 222 -23.35 18.65 -5.76
CA THR A 222 -23.05 17.42 -6.51
C THR A 222 -22.57 16.35 -5.55
N GLN A 223 -23.29 15.23 -5.51
CA GLN A 223 -22.82 14.02 -4.84
C GLN A 223 -21.89 13.27 -5.78
N TYR A 224 -20.67 12.96 -5.32
CA TYR A 224 -19.73 12.16 -6.08
C TYR A 224 -19.81 10.71 -5.63
N ARG A 225 -20.17 9.80 -6.55
CA ARG A 225 -20.29 8.36 -6.28
C ARG A 225 -19.08 7.80 -5.53
N TYR A 226 -17.87 8.13 -5.99
CA TYR A 226 -16.61 7.62 -5.44
C TYR A 226 -16.22 8.22 -4.07
N LEU A 227 -16.94 9.22 -3.56
CA LEU A 227 -16.78 9.75 -2.20
C LEU A 227 -17.81 9.20 -1.21
N GLY A 228 -18.79 8.40 -1.67
CA GLY A 228 -19.86 7.81 -0.86
C GLY A 228 -21.10 8.72 -0.69
N GLN A 229 -22.25 8.10 -0.41
CA GLN A 229 -23.58 8.76 -0.35
C GLN A 229 -23.78 9.78 0.78
N ARG A 230 -22.78 9.98 1.66
CA ARG A 230 -22.82 11.03 2.70
C ARG A 230 -22.11 12.33 2.27
N SER A 231 -21.66 12.41 1.02
CA SER A 231 -20.95 13.56 0.47
C SER A 231 -21.84 14.58 -0.23
N ALA A 232 -23.05 14.85 0.30
CA ALA A 232 -23.50 16.24 0.21
C ALA A 232 -22.48 17.02 1.03
N ILE A 233 -21.83 18.05 0.47
CA ILE A 233 -20.96 18.94 1.25
C ILE A 233 -21.84 19.49 2.38
N PRO A 234 -21.74 18.99 3.63
CA PRO A 234 -22.60 19.50 4.68
C PRO A 234 -22.05 20.89 4.97
N ALA A 235 -22.95 21.87 5.11
CA ALA A 235 -22.56 23.18 5.61
C ALA A 235 -21.70 23.00 6.88
N ARG A 236 -20.41 23.35 6.76
CA ARG A 236 -19.42 23.54 7.84
C ARG A 236 -19.71 22.72 9.10
N GLN A 237 -19.49 21.40 9.08
CA GLN A 237 -19.43 20.62 10.33
C GLN A 237 -17.98 20.38 10.75
N ASN A 238 -17.55 21.22 11.71
CA ASN A 238 -16.47 21.10 12.69
C ASN A 238 -15.19 20.30 12.34
N GLY A 239 -14.07 21.02 12.18
CA GLY A 239 -12.68 20.58 12.43
C GLY A 239 -12.03 19.69 11.37
N VAL A 240 -12.72 18.64 10.88
CA VAL A 240 -12.12 17.66 9.95
C VAL A 240 -12.03 18.21 8.52
N GLN A 241 -13.00 19.01 8.07
CA GLN A 241 -12.92 19.70 6.76
C GLN A 241 -11.79 20.73 6.74
N ASP A 242 -11.57 21.44 7.86
CA ASP A 242 -10.46 22.39 7.97
C ASP A 242 -9.12 21.66 7.90
N ASP A 243 -9.00 20.47 8.51
CA ASP A 243 -7.81 19.64 8.42
C ASP A 243 -7.55 19.14 6.97
N ASP A 244 -8.56 18.61 6.27
CA ASP A 244 -8.41 18.13 4.88
C ASP A 244 -8.04 19.28 3.92
N ALA A 245 -8.59 20.49 4.11
CA ALA A 245 -8.23 21.69 3.35
C ALA A 245 -6.79 22.15 3.64
N ASN A 246 -6.38 22.16 4.91
CA ASN A 246 -5.01 22.46 5.30
C ASN A 246 -4.00 21.45 4.71
N CYS A 247 -4.37 20.17 4.66
CA CYS A 247 -3.56 19.14 4.02
C CYS A 247 -3.43 19.37 2.52
N PHE A 248 -4.47 19.88 1.83
CA PHE A 248 -4.37 20.22 0.41
C PHE A 248 -3.39 21.36 0.14
N GLU A 249 -3.39 22.41 0.97
CA GLU A 249 -2.42 23.50 0.84
C GLU A 249 -0.98 23.02 1.11
N GLN A 250 -0.78 22.18 2.12
CA GLN A 250 0.50 21.51 2.36
C GLN A 250 0.91 20.64 1.17
N LEU A 251 -0.04 19.98 0.51
CA LEU A 251 0.22 19.14 -0.65
C LEU A 251 0.67 19.97 -1.85
N LYS A 252 0.03 21.12 -2.12
CA LYS A 252 0.48 22.05 -3.18
C LYS A 252 1.93 22.51 -2.94
N VAL A 253 2.28 22.81 -1.69
CA VAL A 253 3.66 23.18 -1.30
C VAL A 253 4.63 21.99 -1.49
N ALA A 254 4.22 20.78 -1.11
CA ALA A 254 5.04 19.58 -1.25
C ALA A 254 5.29 19.25 -2.73
N LEU A 255 4.26 19.26 -3.58
CA LEU A 255 4.35 19.07 -5.04
C LEU A 255 5.32 20.08 -5.69
N LYS A 256 5.27 21.34 -5.27
CA LYS A 256 6.22 22.36 -5.73
C LYS A 256 7.64 22.06 -5.27
N THR A 257 7.81 21.60 -4.02
CA THR A 257 9.13 21.30 -3.42
C THR A 257 9.85 20.17 -4.15
N ILE A 258 9.11 19.16 -4.59
CA ILE A 258 9.64 18.04 -5.38
C ILE A 258 9.80 18.38 -6.87
N GLY A 259 9.45 19.60 -7.30
CA GLY A 259 9.75 20.10 -8.64
C GLY A 259 8.62 19.95 -9.67
N LEU A 260 7.37 19.75 -9.25
CA LEU A 260 6.22 19.86 -10.15
C LEU A 260 5.92 21.33 -10.46
N SER A 261 5.64 21.61 -11.73
CA SER A 261 5.21 22.92 -12.19
C SER A 261 3.76 23.19 -11.79
N LYS A 262 3.37 24.47 -11.73
CA LYS A 262 1.96 24.86 -11.53
C LYS A 262 1.02 24.20 -12.55
N ARG A 263 1.50 24.05 -13.80
CA ARG A 263 0.78 23.35 -14.87
C ARG A 263 0.53 21.89 -14.51
N HIS A 264 1.55 21.15 -14.08
CA HIS A 264 1.39 19.75 -13.70
C HIS A 264 0.43 19.61 -12.50
N VAL A 265 0.53 20.48 -11.49
CA VAL A 265 -0.40 20.46 -10.35
C VAL A 265 -1.84 20.69 -10.80
N ALA A 266 -2.09 21.65 -11.69
CA ALA A 266 -3.42 21.91 -12.24
C ALA A 266 -3.94 20.70 -13.04
N GLN A 267 -3.10 20.10 -13.90
CA GLN A 267 -3.46 18.90 -14.68
C GLN A 267 -3.75 17.68 -13.78
N THR A 268 -3.01 17.50 -12.67
CA THR A 268 -3.29 16.48 -11.67
C THR A 268 -4.68 16.70 -11.05
N CYS A 269 -5.03 17.93 -10.68
CA CYS A 269 -6.34 18.27 -10.14
C CYS A 269 -7.46 18.07 -11.17
N GLN A 270 -7.22 18.44 -12.43
CA GLN A 270 -8.14 18.21 -13.55
C GLN A 270 -8.41 16.72 -13.78
N LEU A 271 -7.38 15.86 -13.74
CA LEU A 271 -7.56 14.42 -13.88
C LEU A 271 -8.34 13.82 -12.70
N LEU A 272 -8.09 14.27 -11.47
CA LEU A 272 -8.85 13.85 -10.30
C LEU A 272 -10.33 14.27 -10.41
N ALA A 273 -10.60 15.49 -10.90
CA ALA A 273 -11.96 15.95 -11.18
C ALA A 273 -12.62 15.14 -12.30
N ALA A 274 -11.89 14.78 -13.35
CA ALA A 274 -12.38 13.89 -14.40
C ALA A 274 -12.80 12.53 -13.83
N ILE A 275 -12.02 11.95 -12.90
CA ILE A 275 -12.37 10.69 -12.22
C ILE A 275 -13.66 10.83 -11.39
N PHE A 276 -13.85 11.97 -10.71
CA PHE A 276 -15.09 12.23 -9.97
C PHE A 276 -16.32 12.28 -10.88
N HIS A 277 -16.25 13.09 -11.94
CA HIS A 277 -17.36 13.25 -12.88
C HIS A 277 -17.62 11.96 -13.65
N LEU A 278 -16.56 11.20 -13.98
CA LEU A 278 -16.67 9.88 -14.58
C LEU A 278 -17.54 8.97 -13.72
N GLY A 279 -17.33 8.92 -12.40
CA GLY A 279 -18.14 8.11 -11.48
C GLY A 279 -19.63 8.50 -11.40
N ASN A 280 -20.00 9.67 -11.88
CA ASN A 280 -21.38 10.16 -11.93
C ASN A 280 -22.08 9.89 -13.28
N LEU A 281 -21.41 9.27 -14.25
CA LEU A 281 -22.08 8.82 -15.47
C LEU A 281 -23.13 7.76 -15.15
N GLU A 282 -24.34 7.97 -15.67
CA GLU A 282 -25.47 7.06 -15.60
C GLU A 282 -25.73 6.45 -16.97
N PHE A 283 -26.07 5.16 -16.98
CA PHE A 283 -26.28 4.39 -18.20
C PHE A 283 -27.71 3.89 -18.28
N THR A 284 -28.30 3.93 -19.47
CA THR A 284 -29.65 3.43 -19.77
C THR A 284 -29.66 2.70 -21.10
N VAL A 285 -30.71 1.93 -21.39
CA VAL A 285 -30.92 1.37 -22.73
C VAL A 285 -31.78 2.33 -23.55
N ASP A 286 -31.36 2.64 -24.77
CA ASP A 286 -32.15 3.41 -25.72
C ASP A 286 -32.98 2.46 -26.59
N HIS A 287 -34.22 2.21 -26.20
CA HIS A 287 -35.15 1.34 -26.93
C HIS A 287 -35.55 1.88 -28.32
N GLY A 288 -35.09 3.08 -28.69
CA GLY A 288 -35.25 3.64 -30.04
C GLY A 288 -34.15 3.22 -31.02
N ARG A 289 -33.07 2.57 -30.56
CA ARG A 289 -32.01 2.03 -31.42
C ARG A 289 -32.26 0.54 -31.68
N ASP A 290 -31.91 0.09 -32.89
CA ASP A 290 -31.90 -1.35 -33.24
C ASP A 290 -30.85 -2.18 -32.48
N VAL A 291 -30.11 -1.55 -31.56
CA VAL A 291 -28.99 -2.15 -30.83
C VAL A 291 -29.23 -1.97 -29.33
N ASP A 292 -29.31 -3.09 -28.62
CA ASP A 292 -29.42 -3.15 -27.14
C ASP A 292 -28.08 -2.83 -26.46
N ALA A 293 -27.46 -1.70 -26.82
CA ALA A 293 -26.27 -1.18 -26.15
C ALA A 293 -26.65 -0.09 -25.15
N ALA A 294 -25.95 -0.04 -24.02
CA ALA A 294 -26.08 1.04 -23.06
C ALA A 294 -25.69 2.38 -23.71
N VAL A 295 -26.43 3.43 -23.38
CA VAL A 295 -26.14 4.81 -23.74
C VAL A 295 -25.98 5.65 -22.48
N VAL A 296 -25.26 6.77 -22.60
CA VAL A 296 -25.07 7.68 -21.46
C VAL A 296 -26.31 8.55 -21.31
N ARG A 297 -26.93 8.52 -20.13
CA ARG A 297 -28.14 9.29 -19.83
C ARG A 297 -27.86 10.78 -19.62
N ASN A 298 -26.76 11.11 -18.95
CA ASN A 298 -26.39 12.46 -18.55
C ASN A 298 -25.23 13.00 -19.40
N THR A 299 -25.55 13.38 -20.64
CA THR A 299 -24.59 13.86 -21.66
C THR A 299 -23.81 15.11 -21.24
N ASP A 300 -24.35 15.94 -20.36
CA ASP A 300 -23.63 17.11 -19.83
C ASP A 300 -22.40 16.70 -19.01
N VAL A 301 -22.54 15.66 -18.17
CA VAL A 301 -21.43 15.12 -17.37
C VAL A 301 -20.41 14.44 -18.28
N LEU A 302 -20.87 13.73 -19.31
CA LEU A 302 -20.01 13.16 -20.35
C LEU A 302 -19.15 14.24 -21.03
N GLY A 303 -19.76 15.39 -21.36
CA GLY A 303 -19.06 16.54 -21.95
C GLY A 303 -17.94 17.06 -21.05
N ILE A 304 -18.21 17.23 -19.74
CA ILE A 304 -17.20 17.66 -18.76
C ILE A 304 -16.04 16.67 -18.69
N VAL A 305 -16.33 15.37 -18.60
CA VAL A 305 -15.29 14.32 -18.54
C VAL A 305 -14.46 14.33 -19.82
N ALA A 306 -15.11 14.43 -20.98
CA ALA A 306 -14.44 14.44 -22.28
C ALA A 306 -13.51 15.67 -22.43
N GLU A 307 -13.97 16.85 -22.02
CA GLU A 307 -13.16 18.07 -22.00
C GLU A 307 -11.93 17.89 -21.10
N PHE A 308 -12.10 17.39 -19.88
CA PHE A 308 -11.00 17.22 -18.94
C PHE A 308 -9.99 16.16 -19.37
N LEU A 309 -10.43 15.10 -20.06
CA LEU A 309 -9.53 14.10 -20.63
C LEU A 309 -8.92 14.54 -21.97
N GLY A 310 -9.42 15.62 -22.58
CA GLY A 310 -8.96 16.10 -23.88
C GLY A 310 -9.36 15.19 -25.04
N VAL A 311 -10.55 14.59 -24.96
CA VAL A 311 -11.07 13.58 -25.90
C VAL A 311 -12.45 13.98 -26.43
N GLN A 312 -12.90 13.33 -27.50
CA GLN A 312 -14.25 13.57 -28.04
C GLN A 312 -15.31 12.86 -27.18
N ALA A 313 -16.40 13.55 -26.86
CA ALA A 313 -17.49 12.99 -26.04
C ALA A 313 -18.10 11.72 -26.65
N GLY A 314 -18.32 11.69 -27.97
CA GLY A 314 -18.83 10.49 -28.65
C GLY A 314 -17.87 9.31 -28.62
N ALA A 315 -16.55 9.56 -28.61
CA ALA A 315 -15.56 8.50 -28.44
C ALA A 315 -15.57 7.96 -27.00
N LEU A 316 -15.72 8.84 -26.01
CA LEU A 316 -15.85 8.44 -24.61
C LEU A 316 -17.13 7.62 -24.39
N GLU A 317 -18.27 8.04 -24.97
CA GLU A 317 -19.51 7.27 -24.93
C GLU A 317 -19.33 5.90 -25.57
N GLY A 318 -18.73 5.82 -26.77
CA GLY A 318 -18.45 4.55 -27.43
C GLY A 318 -17.62 3.60 -26.57
N VAL A 319 -16.59 4.10 -25.88
CA VAL A 319 -15.78 3.30 -24.96
C VAL A 319 -16.59 2.81 -23.75
N MET A 320 -17.63 3.53 -23.32
CA MET A 320 -18.50 3.06 -22.24
C MET A 320 -19.53 2.04 -22.72
N SER A 321 -20.01 2.15 -23.95
CA SER A 321 -21.08 1.33 -24.53
C SER A 321 -20.59 0.03 -25.18
N TYR A 322 -19.33 -0.01 -25.63
CA TYR A 322 -18.77 -1.12 -26.38
C TYR A 322 -17.46 -1.60 -25.77
N LYS A 323 -17.20 -2.91 -25.89
CA LYS A 323 -15.93 -3.52 -25.47
C LYS A 323 -15.41 -4.51 -26.50
N THR A 324 -14.18 -4.31 -26.95
CA THR A 324 -13.49 -5.24 -27.83
C THR A 324 -12.99 -6.44 -27.03
N LYS A 325 -13.36 -7.65 -27.46
CA LYS A 325 -12.96 -8.91 -26.84
C LYS A 325 -12.48 -9.89 -27.90
N LEU A 326 -11.39 -10.60 -27.60
CA LEU A 326 -10.91 -11.70 -28.44
C LEU A 326 -11.77 -12.94 -28.18
N VAL A 327 -12.60 -13.32 -29.14
CA VAL A 327 -13.44 -14.52 -29.12
C VAL A 327 -12.94 -15.47 -30.18
N LYS A 328 -12.51 -16.68 -29.79
CA LYS A 328 -12.01 -17.72 -30.71
C LYS A 328 -10.92 -17.24 -31.69
N LYS A 329 -10.04 -16.31 -31.26
CA LYS A 329 -8.97 -15.66 -32.05
C LYS A 329 -9.46 -14.57 -33.03
N GLU A 330 -10.72 -14.19 -32.98
CA GLU A 330 -11.27 -13.05 -33.72
C GLU A 330 -11.59 -11.90 -32.74
N LEU A 331 -11.38 -10.67 -33.18
CA LEU A 331 -11.74 -9.48 -32.40
C LEU A 331 -13.23 -9.21 -32.63
N CYS A 332 -14.02 -9.26 -31.56
CA CYS A 332 -15.45 -8.98 -31.60
C CYS A 332 -15.76 -7.78 -30.70
N THR A 333 -16.62 -6.90 -31.20
CA THR A 333 -17.20 -5.81 -30.40
C THR A 333 -18.40 -6.36 -29.63
N VAL A 334 -18.35 -6.25 -28.31
CA VAL A 334 -19.43 -6.64 -27.41
C VAL A 334 -20.22 -5.39 -27.02
N PHE A 335 -21.53 -5.44 -27.21
CA PHE A 335 -22.47 -4.44 -26.71
C PHE A 335 -22.63 -4.62 -25.21
N LEU A 336 -22.36 -3.57 -24.44
CA LEU A 336 -22.50 -3.59 -22.99
C LEU A 336 -23.92 -3.17 -22.59
N ASP A 337 -24.49 -3.88 -21.63
CA ASP A 337 -25.69 -3.43 -20.92
C ASP A 337 -25.33 -2.34 -19.90
N PRO A 338 -26.31 -1.69 -19.24
CA PRO A 338 -26.03 -0.59 -18.30
C PRO A 338 -25.10 -0.97 -17.14
N ASP A 339 -25.14 -2.23 -16.71
CA ASP A 339 -24.27 -2.76 -15.66
C ASP A 339 -22.83 -2.95 -16.19
N GLY A 340 -22.67 -3.55 -17.36
CA GLY A 340 -21.36 -3.68 -18.03
C GLY A 340 -20.72 -2.34 -18.36
N ALA A 341 -21.51 -1.35 -18.77
CA ALA A 341 -21.04 0.03 -18.98
C ALA A 341 -20.60 0.68 -17.67
N SER A 342 -21.33 0.43 -16.56
CA SER A 342 -20.95 0.87 -15.22
C SER A 342 -19.63 0.25 -14.75
N ASP A 343 -19.41 -1.04 -15.02
CA ASP A 343 -18.15 -1.72 -14.73
C ASP A 343 -17.00 -1.14 -15.56
N ASN A 344 -17.24 -0.82 -16.84
CA ASN A 344 -16.23 -0.24 -17.72
C ASN A 344 -15.85 1.20 -17.31
N ARG A 345 -16.82 2.02 -16.88
CA ARG A 345 -16.58 3.33 -16.25
C ARG A 345 -15.69 3.20 -15.02
N ASP A 346 -16.01 2.26 -14.15
CA ASP A 346 -15.25 1.99 -12.92
C ASP A 346 -13.82 1.53 -13.24
N ASP A 347 -13.64 0.69 -14.27
CA ASP A 347 -12.32 0.23 -14.72
C ASP A 347 -11.46 1.36 -15.31
N LEU A 348 -12.06 2.26 -16.09
CA LEU A 348 -11.37 3.46 -16.59
C LEU A 348 -10.94 4.36 -15.41
N ALA A 349 -11.82 4.58 -14.42
CA ALA A 349 -11.48 5.37 -13.23
C ALA A 349 -10.28 4.78 -12.46
N LYS A 350 -10.28 3.46 -12.22
CA LYS A 350 -9.15 2.75 -11.59
C LYS A 350 -7.88 2.86 -12.40
N THR A 351 -7.97 2.74 -13.72
CA THR A 351 -6.83 2.81 -14.65
C THR A 351 -6.21 4.21 -14.63
N LEU A 352 -7.01 5.26 -14.79
CA LEU A 352 -6.54 6.65 -14.77
C LEU A 352 -5.86 6.99 -13.44
N TYR A 353 -6.43 6.56 -12.32
CA TYR A 353 -5.83 6.80 -11.00
C TYR A 353 -4.52 6.03 -10.82
N SER A 354 -4.47 4.77 -11.24
CA SER A 354 -3.25 3.94 -11.13
C SER A 354 -2.11 4.52 -11.99
N LEU A 355 -2.43 4.98 -13.20
CA LEU A 355 -1.47 5.67 -14.07
C LEU A 355 -0.99 6.99 -13.46
N LEU A 356 -1.87 7.77 -12.84
CA LEU A 356 -1.50 9.00 -12.14
C LEU A 356 -0.54 8.70 -10.98
N PHE A 357 -0.84 7.69 -10.18
CA PHE A 357 0.00 7.29 -9.06
C PHE A 357 1.39 6.80 -9.52
N ALA A 358 1.43 5.94 -10.54
CA ALA A 358 2.68 5.47 -11.14
C ALA A 358 3.49 6.63 -11.74
N TRP A 359 2.84 7.56 -12.44
CA TRP A 359 3.50 8.75 -12.99
C TRP A 359 4.08 9.66 -11.90
N LEU A 360 3.36 9.84 -10.78
CA LEU A 360 3.89 10.60 -9.64
C LEU A 360 5.16 9.94 -9.07
N ASN A 361 5.16 8.63 -8.91
CA ASN A 361 6.33 7.89 -8.41
C ASN A 361 7.51 7.98 -9.39
N GLU A 362 7.25 7.84 -10.69
CA GLU A 362 8.25 7.99 -11.74
C GLU A 362 8.81 9.42 -11.79
N HIS A 363 7.96 10.45 -11.67
CA HIS A 363 8.40 11.84 -11.61
C HIS A 363 9.30 12.11 -10.41
N LEU A 364 8.99 11.52 -9.25
CA LEU A 364 9.84 11.59 -8.06
C LEU A 364 11.21 10.98 -8.32
N ASN A 365 11.25 9.78 -8.91
CA ASN A 365 12.50 9.11 -9.25
C ASN A 365 13.34 9.92 -10.24
N GLN A 366 12.73 10.51 -11.28
CA GLN A 366 13.43 11.40 -12.23
C GLN A 366 14.07 12.63 -11.56
N ARG A 367 13.52 13.07 -10.42
CA ARG A 367 14.01 14.25 -9.69
C ARG A 367 15.02 13.91 -8.60
N LEU A 368 14.85 12.78 -7.92
CA LEU A 368 15.55 12.45 -6.69
C LEU A 368 16.52 11.28 -6.84
N CYS A 369 16.28 10.34 -7.75
CA CYS A 369 17.13 9.17 -7.94
C CYS A 369 18.45 9.58 -8.62
N ARG A 370 19.53 8.94 -8.18
CA ARG A 370 20.86 9.04 -8.78
C ARG A 370 21.29 7.65 -9.25
N GLU A 371 21.99 7.61 -10.37
CA GLU A 371 22.69 6.40 -10.81
C GLU A 371 24.13 6.36 -10.28
N ASP A 372 24.70 7.53 -9.97
CA ASP A 372 26.03 7.70 -9.39
C ASP A 372 25.97 7.68 -7.85
N PHE A 373 25.89 6.48 -7.26
CA PHE A 373 26.02 6.28 -5.81
C PHE A 373 26.88 5.04 -5.48
N ASP A 374 27.43 5.01 -4.27
CA ASP A 374 28.35 3.97 -3.81
C ASP A 374 27.65 2.91 -2.95
N THR A 375 26.74 3.35 -2.07
CA THR A 375 25.98 2.47 -1.17
C THR A 375 24.55 2.97 -0.96
N PHE A 376 23.67 2.10 -0.48
CA PHE A 376 22.29 2.48 -0.14
C PHE A 376 21.80 1.91 1.20
N ILE A 377 20.76 2.56 1.75
CA ILE A 377 19.93 2.03 2.83
C ILE A 377 18.50 1.89 2.32
N GLY A 378 18.03 0.66 2.18
CA GLY A 378 16.66 0.34 1.76
C GLY A 378 15.70 0.26 2.95
N LEU A 379 14.59 0.99 2.91
CA LEU A 379 13.51 0.89 3.89
C LEU A 379 12.30 0.24 3.22
N PHE A 380 11.80 -0.85 3.81
CA PHE A 380 10.68 -1.62 3.28
C PHE A 380 9.50 -1.62 4.26
N ASP A 381 8.36 -1.08 3.82
CA ASP A 381 7.09 -1.00 4.57
C ASP A 381 5.96 -1.57 3.71
N LEU A 382 5.33 -2.63 4.21
CA LEU A 382 4.16 -3.24 3.59
C LEU A 382 2.91 -2.96 4.41
N PRO A 383 1.71 -2.90 3.79
CA PRO A 383 0.47 -3.04 4.53
C PRO A 383 0.54 -4.30 5.40
N GLY A 384 0.11 -4.19 6.66
CA GLY A 384 0.15 -5.33 7.58
C GLY A 384 -0.79 -6.45 7.15
N PRO A 385 -0.68 -7.65 7.74
CA PRO A 385 -1.62 -8.75 7.50
C PRO A 385 -3.08 -8.30 7.64
N GLN A 386 -3.95 -8.81 6.77
CA GLN A 386 -5.36 -8.44 6.70
C GLN A 386 -6.25 -9.67 6.82
N ASN A 387 -7.25 -9.59 7.69
CA ASN A 387 -8.34 -10.55 7.76
C ASN A 387 -9.65 -9.81 8.04
N MET A 388 -10.48 -9.67 7.02
CA MET A 388 -11.77 -8.99 7.12
C MET A 388 -12.80 -9.94 7.73
N THR A 389 -13.33 -9.58 8.89
CA THR A 389 -14.36 -10.38 9.58
C THR A 389 -15.78 -10.02 9.16
N SER A 390 -15.99 -8.80 8.67
CA SER A 390 -17.31 -8.27 8.28
C SER A 390 -17.66 -8.50 6.82
N ARG A 391 -16.70 -8.88 5.97
CA ARG A 391 -16.88 -9.15 4.54
C ARG A 391 -15.89 -10.20 4.04
N PRO A 392 -16.14 -10.86 2.90
CA PRO A 392 -15.19 -11.80 2.32
C PRO A 392 -13.84 -11.14 1.99
N ASN A 393 -12.74 -11.86 2.21
CA ASN A 393 -11.41 -11.42 1.79
C ASN A 393 -11.25 -11.59 0.28
N SER A 394 -10.83 -10.54 -0.40
CA SER A 394 -10.67 -10.49 -1.87
C SER A 394 -9.26 -10.90 -2.31
N PRO A 395 -8.98 -10.94 -3.63
CA PRO A 395 -7.62 -11.06 -4.15
C PRO A 395 -6.64 -10.01 -3.59
N ASP A 396 -7.15 -8.82 -3.24
CA ASP A 396 -6.33 -7.74 -2.67
C ASP A 396 -5.75 -8.13 -1.30
N GLN A 397 -6.56 -8.74 -0.43
CA GLN A 397 -6.09 -9.28 0.85
C GLN A 397 -5.13 -10.45 0.62
N PHE A 398 -5.40 -11.31 -0.36
CA PHE A 398 -4.53 -12.46 -0.68
C PHE A 398 -3.12 -12.00 -1.06
N CYS A 399 -3.00 -11.00 -1.94
CA CYS A 399 -1.70 -10.44 -2.35
C CYS A 399 -0.93 -9.83 -1.17
N ILE A 400 -1.62 -9.08 -0.31
CA ILE A 400 -1.00 -8.46 0.88
C ILE A 400 -0.51 -9.54 1.84
N ASN A 401 -1.33 -10.55 2.13
CA ASN A 401 -0.97 -11.63 3.04
C ASN A 401 0.17 -12.49 2.46
N PHE A 402 0.18 -12.75 1.15
CA PHE A 402 1.29 -13.43 0.48
C PHE A 402 2.60 -12.63 0.59
N ALA A 403 2.57 -11.31 0.38
CA ALA A 403 3.76 -10.47 0.54
C ALA A 403 4.29 -10.49 1.99
N ASN A 404 3.40 -10.43 2.98
CA ASN A 404 3.78 -10.55 4.39
C ASN A 404 4.33 -11.95 4.73
N GLU A 405 3.76 -13.02 4.17
CA GLU A 405 4.26 -14.39 4.36
C GLU A 405 5.70 -14.53 3.84
N ARG A 406 5.99 -13.95 2.67
CA ARG A 406 7.35 -13.92 2.10
C ARG A 406 8.32 -13.08 2.91
N LEU A 407 7.88 -11.91 3.39
CA LEU A 407 8.70 -11.05 4.24
C LEU A 407 9.02 -11.76 5.56
N GLN A 408 8.03 -12.40 6.17
CA GLN A 408 8.21 -13.18 7.40
C GLN A 408 9.21 -14.32 7.20
N HIS A 409 9.09 -15.05 6.08
CA HIS A 409 10.04 -16.10 5.72
C HIS A 409 11.47 -15.58 5.58
N PHE A 410 11.65 -14.47 4.87
CA PHE A 410 12.95 -13.82 4.72
C PHE A 410 13.54 -13.43 6.08
N VAL A 411 12.75 -12.80 6.95
CA VAL A 411 13.18 -12.37 8.29
C VAL A 411 13.60 -13.57 9.14
N GLN A 412 12.82 -14.66 9.13
CA GLN A 412 13.17 -15.88 9.86
C GLN A 412 14.49 -16.48 9.40
N LYS A 413 14.72 -16.57 8.08
CA LYS A 413 16.00 -17.04 7.54
C LYS A 413 17.17 -16.16 7.95
N CYS A 414 17.01 -14.84 7.89
CA CYS A 414 18.06 -13.92 8.32
C CYS A 414 18.38 -14.06 9.81
N ILE A 415 17.38 -14.30 10.67
CA ILE A 415 17.59 -14.41 12.11
C ILE A 415 18.18 -15.76 12.50
N PHE A 416 17.66 -16.86 11.93
CA PHE A 416 17.94 -18.21 12.42
C PHE A 416 18.91 -19.01 11.54
N GLU A 417 19.02 -18.71 10.25
CA GLU A 417 19.84 -19.49 9.31
C GLU A 417 21.14 -18.77 8.91
N ALA A 418 21.13 -17.44 8.78
CA ALA A 418 22.28 -16.70 8.22
C ALA A 418 23.61 -16.88 8.99
N HIS A 419 23.54 -17.01 10.31
CA HIS A 419 24.74 -17.24 11.13
C HIS A 419 25.16 -18.70 11.22
N VAL A 420 24.30 -19.65 10.82
CA VAL A 420 24.63 -21.08 10.87
C VAL A 420 25.80 -21.39 9.94
N ASP A 421 25.81 -20.80 8.75
CA ASP A 421 26.90 -20.94 7.79
C ASP A 421 28.21 -20.32 8.31
N GLU A 422 28.12 -19.18 9.00
CA GLU A 422 29.26 -18.53 9.66
C GLU A 422 29.83 -19.42 10.78
N TYR A 423 28.96 -20.00 11.62
CA TYR A 423 29.37 -20.93 12.68
C TYR A 423 30.05 -22.19 12.12
N GLN A 424 29.61 -22.68 10.96
CA GLN A 424 30.25 -23.83 10.28
C GLN A 424 31.63 -23.44 9.77
N ASN A 425 31.75 -22.29 9.12
CA ASN A 425 33.02 -21.79 8.60
C ASN A 425 34.04 -21.51 9.71
N GLU A 426 33.59 -21.07 10.89
CA GLU A 426 34.45 -20.86 12.06
C GLU A 426 34.68 -22.13 12.90
N GLY A 427 34.06 -23.26 12.55
CA GLY A 427 34.22 -24.53 13.27
C GLY A 427 33.58 -24.56 14.66
N ILE A 428 32.63 -23.67 14.92
CA ILE A 428 31.95 -23.54 16.23
C ILE A 428 30.52 -24.09 16.26
N SER A 429 30.03 -24.67 15.16
CA SER A 429 28.67 -25.23 15.09
C SER A 429 28.34 -26.23 16.20
N HIS A 430 29.33 -26.99 16.69
CA HIS A 430 29.13 -27.96 17.77
C HIS A 430 28.85 -27.31 19.14
N PHE A 431 29.16 -26.03 19.31
CA PHE A 431 28.89 -25.28 20.54
C PHE A 431 27.55 -24.53 20.51
N VAL A 432 26.96 -24.36 19.33
CA VAL A 432 25.71 -23.62 19.15
C VAL A 432 24.53 -24.60 19.14
N PRO A 433 23.57 -24.49 20.07
CA PRO A 433 22.41 -25.36 20.05
C PRO A 433 21.52 -25.07 18.84
N THR A 434 20.95 -26.11 18.25
CA THR A 434 19.92 -25.93 17.20
C THR A 434 18.68 -25.28 17.82
N VAL A 435 18.37 -24.07 17.39
CA VAL A 435 17.20 -23.32 17.86
C VAL A 435 16.01 -23.67 16.99
N SER A 436 14.99 -24.32 17.57
CA SER A 436 13.70 -24.52 16.90
C SER A 436 12.95 -23.20 16.80
N TYR A 437 12.46 -22.86 15.62
CA TYR A 437 11.58 -21.71 15.39
C TYR A 437 10.37 -22.10 14.54
N PHE A 438 9.36 -21.23 14.52
CA PHE A 438 8.22 -21.40 13.62
C PHE A 438 8.68 -21.12 12.18
N ASP A 439 8.79 -22.17 11.36
CA ASP A 439 9.17 -22.06 9.96
C ASP A 439 7.92 -22.04 9.05
N ASN A 440 7.76 -20.97 8.28
CA ASN A 440 6.66 -20.81 7.34
C ASN A 440 7.00 -21.20 5.89
N SER A 441 8.15 -21.86 5.65
CA SER A 441 8.61 -22.31 4.32
C SER A 441 7.56 -23.08 3.54
N GLU A 442 6.86 -24.03 4.18
CA GLU A 442 5.85 -24.86 3.51
C GLU A 442 4.59 -24.05 3.12
N CYS A 443 4.22 -23.04 3.91
CA CYS A 443 3.14 -22.12 3.54
C CYS A 443 3.54 -21.25 2.32
N VAL A 444 4.76 -20.73 2.33
CA VAL A 444 5.32 -20.01 1.18
C VAL A 444 5.36 -20.90 -0.06
N ARG A 445 5.81 -22.15 0.07
CA ARG A 445 5.83 -23.15 -1.02
C ARG A 445 4.44 -23.39 -1.57
N LEU A 446 3.45 -23.58 -0.71
CA LEU A 446 2.05 -23.71 -1.11
C LEU A 446 1.57 -22.53 -1.97
N LEU A 447 1.94 -21.30 -1.60
CA LEU A 447 1.51 -20.10 -2.31
C LEU A 447 2.21 -19.95 -3.68
N GLN A 448 3.54 -20.07 -3.74
CA GLN A 448 4.34 -19.64 -4.90
C GLN A 448 4.97 -20.76 -5.75
N ASN A 449 4.90 -22.03 -5.35
CA ASN A 449 5.58 -23.12 -6.06
C ASN A 449 5.19 -23.20 -7.55
N LYS A 450 6.16 -23.47 -8.42
CA LYS A 450 5.95 -23.63 -9.87
C LYS A 450 6.58 -24.96 -10.34
N PRO A 451 5.79 -25.93 -10.84
CA PRO A 451 4.34 -25.92 -11.00
C PRO A 451 3.57 -26.29 -9.72
N GLY A 452 2.35 -25.76 -9.60
CA GLY A 452 1.32 -26.30 -8.71
C GLY A 452 1.10 -25.57 -7.39
N GLY A 453 1.79 -24.47 -7.09
CA GLY A 453 1.38 -23.54 -6.04
C GLY A 453 0.07 -22.84 -6.38
N LEU A 454 -0.58 -22.23 -5.38
CA LEU A 454 -1.88 -21.55 -5.58
C LEU A 454 -1.79 -20.50 -6.68
N ILE A 455 -0.76 -19.64 -6.68
CA ILE A 455 -0.57 -18.59 -7.69
C ILE A 455 -0.40 -19.19 -9.09
N HIS A 456 0.38 -20.26 -9.22
CA HIS A 456 0.53 -20.96 -10.49
C HIS A 456 -0.79 -21.52 -11.02
N ILE A 457 -1.61 -22.10 -10.14
CA ILE A 457 -2.93 -22.64 -10.51
C ILE A 457 -3.88 -21.50 -10.91
N MET A 458 -3.87 -20.37 -10.18
CA MET A 458 -4.64 -19.18 -10.52
C MET A 458 -4.26 -18.66 -11.91
N ASP A 459 -2.98 -18.51 -12.18
CA ASP A 459 -2.46 -18.06 -13.48
C ASP A 459 -2.91 -18.97 -14.63
N ASP A 460 -2.85 -20.29 -14.44
CA ASP A 460 -3.28 -21.25 -15.45
C ASP A 460 -4.79 -21.20 -15.72
N GLN A 461 -5.60 -21.11 -14.67
CA GLN A 461 -7.06 -21.06 -14.79
C GLN A 461 -7.54 -19.71 -15.32
N ALA A 462 -6.90 -18.60 -14.93
CA ALA A 462 -7.18 -17.26 -15.39
C ALA A 462 -6.98 -17.15 -16.91
N ARG A 463 -5.86 -17.68 -17.45
CA ARG A 463 -5.63 -17.78 -18.91
C ARG A 463 -6.69 -18.59 -19.66
N ARG A 464 -7.47 -19.41 -18.95
CA ARG A 464 -8.53 -20.27 -19.49
C ARG A 464 -9.91 -19.88 -18.96
N SER A 465 -10.10 -18.61 -18.56
CA SER A 465 -11.35 -18.11 -17.94
C SER A 465 -12.61 -18.37 -18.77
N HIS A 466 -12.50 -18.50 -20.09
CA HIS A 466 -13.61 -18.91 -20.97
C HIS A 466 -14.16 -20.34 -20.69
N LYS A 467 -13.42 -21.17 -19.94
CA LYS A 467 -13.79 -22.55 -19.55
C LYS A 467 -13.68 -22.81 -18.06
N LYS A 468 -13.13 -21.88 -17.30
CA LYS A 468 -12.72 -22.05 -15.91
C LYS A 468 -13.36 -20.98 -15.05
N THR A 469 -13.79 -21.37 -13.85
CA THR A 469 -14.52 -20.54 -12.91
C THR A 469 -13.85 -20.57 -11.54
N GLY A 470 -14.28 -19.70 -10.61
CA GLY A 470 -13.85 -19.76 -9.21
C GLY A 470 -14.03 -21.16 -8.59
N HIS A 471 -15.09 -21.88 -8.97
CA HIS A 471 -15.30 -23.29 -8.57
C HIS A 471 -14.21 -24.23 -9.06
N SER A 472 -13.91 -24.22 -10.36
CA SER A 472 -12.87 -25.10 -10.90
C SER A 472 -11.46 -24.74 -10.39
N MET A 473 -11.25 -23.49 -10.00
CA MET A 473 -10.02 -23.02 -9.35
C MET A 473 -9.89 -23.60 -7.93
N VAL A 474 -10.90 -23.43 -7.08
CA VAL A 474 -10.89 -23.94 -5.70
C VAL A 474 -10.83 -25.47 -5.68
N GLU A 475 -11.52 -26.15 -6.59
CA GLU A 475 -11.42 -27.60 -6.75
C GLU A 475 -9.98 -28.04 -7.11
N ALA A 476 -9.31 -27.31 -8.01
CA ALA A 476 -7.92 -27.60 -8.36
C ALA A 476 -6.95 -27.35 -7.18
N PHE A 477 -7.21 -26.32 -6.36
CA PHE A 477 -6.47 -26.13 -5.11
C PHE A 477 -6.65 -27.31 -4.16
N GLY A 478 -7.90 -27.74 -3.93
CA GLY A 478 -8.24 -28.88 -3.08
C GLY A 478 -7.56 -30.18 -3.53
N LYS A 479 -7.58 -30.48 -4.83
CA LYS A 479 -6.91 -31.67 -5.40
C LYS A 479 -5.40 -31.66 -5.15
N ARG A 480 -4.75 -30.49 -5.14
CA ARG A 480 -3.30 -30.37 -5.00
C ARG A 480 -2.83 -30.24 -3.55
N TRP A 481 -3.57 -29.50 -2.72
CA TRP A 481 -3.15 -29.05 -1.39
C TRP A 481 -4.13 -29.41 -0.27
N GLY A 482 -5.18 -30.19 -0.53
CA GLY A 482 -6.21 -30.51 0.47
C GLY A 482 -5.70 -31.21 1.74
N ASN A 483 -4.55 -31.90 1.67
CA ASN A 483 -3.90 -32.55 2.81
C ASN A 483 -2.83 -31.67 3.49
N HIS A 484 -2.58 -30.47 2.99
CA HIS A 484 -1.55 -29.58 3.53
C HIS A 484 -2.05 -28.85 4.78
N SER A 485 -1.23 -28.80 5.84
CA SER A 485 -1.61 -28.18 7.12
C SER A 485 -2.00 -26.71 6.99
N SER A 486 -1.40 -25.99 6.05
CA SER A 486 -1.70 -24.58 5.78
C SER A 486 -2.88 -24.32 4.84
N PHE A 487 -3.62 -25.33 4.37
CA PHE A 487 -4.70 -25.12 3.40
C PHE A 487 -5.95 -25.94 3.70
N LYS A 488 -7.10 -25.30 3.53
CA LYS A 488 -8.41 -25.96 3.66
C LYS A 488 -9.36 -25.42 2.60
N VAL A 489 -10.13 -26.31 1.97
CA VAL A 489 -11.27 -25.91 1.15
C VAL A 489 -12.40 -25.47 2.08
N GLY A 490 -12.99 -24.31 1.82
CA GLY A 490 -14.09 -23.76 2.60
C GLY A 490 -15.46 -24.08 1.99
N VAL A 491 -16.52 -23.62 2.67
CA VAL A 491 -17.89 -23.73 2.19
C VAL A 491 -18.22 -22.63 1.18
N ILE A 492 -19.35 -22.74 0.50
CA ILE A 492 -19.87 -21.66 -0.34
C ILE A 492 -20.26 -20.48 0.57
N ASP A 493 -19.86 -19.27 0.19
CA ASP A 493 -20.20 -18.06 0.92
C ASP A 493 -21.65 -17.61 0.67
N ARG A 494 -22.07 -16.53 1.34
CA ARG A 494 -23.44 -15.98 1.21
C ARG A 494 -23.76 -15.46 -0.19
N SER A 495 -22.74 -15.15 -0.98
CA SER A 495 -22.87 -14.66 -2.35
C SER A 495 -22.85 -15.79 -3.38
N GLY A 496 -22.73 -17.05 -2.95
CA GLY A 496 -22.75 -18.22 -3.83
C GLY A 496 -21.37 -18.59 -4.38
N PHE A 497 -20.29 -17.97 -3.92
CA PHE A 497 -18.93 -18.28 -4.38
C PHE A 497 -18.24 -19.30 -3.45
N PRO A 498 -17.43 -20.22 -3.99
CA PRO A 498 -16.65 -21.16 -3.18
C PRO A 498 -15.54 -20.42 -2.45
N THR A 499 -15.20 -20.87 -1.25
CA THR A 499 -14.13 -20.27 -0.44
C THR A 499 -12.97 -21.22 -0.24
N PHE A 500 -11.80 -20.67 0.09
CA PHE A 500 -10.63 -21.42 0.52
C PHE A 500 -9.93 -20.68 1.65
N THR A 501 -9.28 -21.43 2.53
CA THR A 501 -8.59 -20.89 3.70
C THR A 501 -7.11 -21.20 3.63
N VAL A 502 -6.28 -20.18 3.87
CA VAL A 502 -4.83 -20.33 4.06
C VAL A 502 -4.50 -20.02 5.51
N ASN A 503 -3.75 -20.92 6.16
CA ASN A 503 -3.22 -20.68 7.51
C ASN A 503 -1.87 -19.99 7.38
N HIS A 504 -1.92 -18.66 7.41
CA HIS A 504 -0.75 -17.79 7.39
C HIS A 504 -0.02 -17.79 8.74
N PHE A 505 1.19 -17.26 8.80
CA PHE A 505 1.91 -17.08 10.07
C PHE A 505 1.11 -16.24 11.08
N ASN A 506 0.28 -15.31 10.61
CA ASN A 506 -0.56 -14.44 11.44
C ASN A 506 -2.00 -14.98 11.64
N GLY A 507 -2.22 -16.27 11.37
CA GLY A 507 -3.50 -16.95 11.55
C GLY A 507 -4.23 -17.30 10.25
N SER A 508 -5.38 -17.97 10.42
CA SER A 508 -6.20 -18.45 9.31
C SER A 508 -7.00 -17.33 8.65
N VAL A 509 -6.91 -17.24 7.32
CA VAL A 509 -7.67 -16.28 6.50
C VAL A 509 -8.47 -17.02 5.44
N ALA A 510 -9.79 -16.80 5.43
CA ALA A 510 -10.71 -17.36 4.44
C ALA A 510 -10.95 -16.35 3.31
N TYR A 511 -10.74 -16.79 2.07
CA TYR A 511 -10.90 -16.01 0.84
C TYR A 511 -12.10 -16.52 0.04
N SER A 512 -12.88 -15.59 -0.52
CA SER A 512 -13.92 -15.93 -1.49
C SER A 512 -13.33 -15.97 -2.89
N ALA A 513 -13.67 -16.98 -3.69
CA ALA A 513 -13.19 -17.08 -5.08
C ALA A 513 -13.80 -16.02 -6.03
N GLU A 514 -14.70 -15.17 -5.53
CA GLU A 514 -15.30 -14.06 -6.28
C GLU A 514 -14.23 -13.17 -6.93
N GLY A 515 -14.30 -13.05 -8.26
CA GLY A 515 -13.43 -12.17 -9.05
C GLY A 515 -11.94 -12.54 -9.06
N PHE A 516 -11.52 -13.68 -8.49
CA PHE A 516 -10.10 -14.07 -8.45
C PHE A 516 -9.51 -14.25 -9.86
N LEU A 517 -10.19 -14.96 -10.76
CA LEU A 517 -9.68 -15.22 -12.11
C LEU A 517 -9.67 -13.94 -12.96
N ASP A 518 -10.74 -13.14 -12.89
CA ASP A 518 -10.85 -11.92 -13.69
C ASP A 518 -9.82 -10.87 -13.25
N ARG A 519 -9.64 -10.68 -11.95
CA ARG A 519 -8.64 -9.74 -11.40
C ARG A 519 -7.21 -10.22 -11.60
N ASN A 520 -6.96 -11.53 -11.63
CA ASN A 520 -5.63 -12.07 -11.89
C ASN A 520 -5.18 -11.92 -13.36
N LEU A 521 -6.12 -11.88 -14.31
CA LEU A 521 -5.80 -11.58 -15.71
C LEU A 521 -5.23 -10.17 -15.88
N ASP A 522 -5.66 -9.23 -15.03
CA ASP A 522 -5.30 -7.80 -15.07
C ASP A 522 -5.28 -7.22 -16.50
N ALA A 523 -6.21 -7.68 -17.33
CA ALA A 523 -6.24 -7.32 -18.74
C ALA A 523 -6.73 -5.88 -18.88
N LEU A 524 -5.81 -4.95 -19.15
CA LEU A 524 -6.17 -3.58 -19.54
C LEU A 524 -7.11 -3.63 -20.74
N ASN A 525 -8.20 -2.88 -20.67
CA ASN A 525 -9.10 -2.75 -21.81
C ASN A 525 -8.34 -2.07 -22.98
N PRO A 526 -8.11 -2.76 -24.11
CA PRO A 526 -7.36 -2.18 -25.23
C PRO A 526 -8.06 -0.95 -25.81
N ASP A 527 -9.38 -0.85 -25.66
CA ASP A 527 -10.16 0.29 -26.11
C ASP A 527 -9.76 1.56 -25.36
N PHE A 528 -9.43 1.47 -24.06
CA PHE A 528 -8.93 2.61 -23.28
C PHE A 528 -7.61 3.13 -23.82
N VAL A 529 -6.71 2.22 -24.23
CA VAL A 529 -5.40 2.60 -24.77
C VAL A 529 -5.56 3.29 -26.12
N SER A 530 -6.39 2.73 -27.00
CA SER A 530 -6.69 3.34 -28.31
C SER A 530 -7.33 4.71 -28.13
N PHE A 531 -8.33 4.79 -27.26
CA PHE A 531 -9.07 6.01 -26.92
C PHE A 531 -8.16 7.13 -26.40
N LEU A 532 -7.34 6.86 -25.39
CA LEU A 532 -6.46 7.87 -24.79
C LEU A 532 -5.30 8.27 -25.73
N ARG A 533 -4.92 7.44 -26.69
CA ARG A 533 -3.95 7.78 -27.74
C ARG A 533 -4.56 8.57 -28.91
N GLY A 534 -5.86 8.81 -28.92
CA GLY A 534 -6.56 9.49 -30.01
C GLY A 534 -6.82 8.61 -31.24
N GLY A 535 -6.79 7.28 -31.05
CA GLY A 535 -7.17 6.33 -32.10
C GLY A 535 -8.66 6.49 -32.43
N ARG A 536 -8.99 6.58 -33.73
CA ARG A 536 -10.38 6.50 -34.19
C ARG A 536 -10.92 5.13 -33.81
N LEU A 537 -11.91 5.07 -32.91
CA LEU A 537 -12.73 3.88 -32.71
C LEU A 537 -13.37 3.58 -34.07
N HIS A 538 -13.09 2.41 -34.63
CA HIS A 538 -13.70 1.98 -35.88
C HIS A 538 -15.21 1.79 -35.62
N GLY A 539 -16.00 2.70 -36.20
CA GLY A 539 -17.46 2.63 -36.22
C GLY A 539 -17.99 1.58 -37.18
#